data_AF-A0A962M395-F1
#
_entry.id   AF-A0A962M395-F1
#
_cell.length_a   1.000
_cell.length_b   1.000
_cell.length_c   1.000
_cell.angle_alpha   90.00
_cell.angle_beta   90.00
_cell.angle_gamma   90.00
#
_symmetry.space_group_name_H-M   'P 1'
#
loop_
_entity.id
_entity.type
_entity.pdbx_description
1 polymer ?
#
loop_
_entity_poly.entity_id
_entity_poly.type
_entity_poly.pdbx_seq_one_letter_code
_entity_poly.pdbx_strand_id
1 'polypeptide(L)'
;MRRRSRLVGVLWRWHRRVGLLAAVFALVLASTGIVLNHSPELGLERRFVDWPWLSRTYGDSSGELPAVQLGTRWLSRAANGRVYLDTLEVAPCNGGQVGAIQAGDLLYVACAEELLVITADGQLLESLSAGSGLPMPLTGIGLLDGGVVLQADGTWWLADMERMEFSGRAPGGAVISQLAAGRLPAAIRDGIPAPAQWLSWERL
;
A
#
# COMPACT_ATOMS: atom_id res chain seq x y z
N MET A 1 70.06 -1.68 14.70
CA MET A 1 68.96 -1.18 15.57
C MET A 1 67.98 -0.18 14.91
N ARG A 2 68.25 0.42 13.73
CA ARG A 2 67.36 1.44 13.08
C ARG A 2 66.01 0.96 12.50
N ARG A 3 65.77 -0.35 12.32
CA ARG A 3 64.51 -0.87 11.73
C ARG A 3 63.33 -0.90 12.71
N ARG A 4 63.56 -1.18 13.99
CA ARG A 4 62.49 -1.23 15.02
C ARG A 4 61.85 0.15 15.27
N SER A 5 62.63 1.24 15.29
CA SER A 5 62.10 2.59 15.53
C SER A 5 61.23 3.12 14.38
N ARG A 6 61.54 2.74 13.12
CA ARG A 6 60.70 3.09 11.95
C ARG A 6 59.34 2.39 11.97
N LEU A 7 59.31 1.12 12.38
CA LEU A 7 58.06 0.35 12.53
C LEU A 7 57.15 0.98 13.60
N VAL A 8 57.69 1.33 14.77
CA VAL A 8 56.94 1.99 15.85
C VAL A 8 56.34 3.33 15.36
N GLY A 9 57.11 4.14 14.63
CA GLY A 9 56.61 5.40 14.07
C GLY A 9 55.57 5.25 12.95
N VAL A 10 55.55 4.12 12.23
CA VAL A 10 54.51 3.79 11.25
C VAL A 10 53.24 3.32 11.96
N LEU A 11 53.37 2.41 12.93
CA LEU A 11 52.29 1.92 13.77
C LEU A 11 51.56 3.06 14.48
N TRP A 12 52.30 4.01 15.05
CA TRP A 12 51.70 5.15 15.78
C TRP A 12 50.92 6.10 14.85
N ARG A 13 51.44 6.35 13.63
CA ARG A 13 50.75 7.17 12.62
C ARG A 13 49.49 6.49 12.10
N TRP A 14 49.53 5.18 11.88
CA TRP A 14 48.36 4.40 11.46
C TRP A 14 47.33 4.31 12.59
N HIS A 15 47.75 4.06 13.83
CA HIS A 15 46.86 4.04 14.98
C HIS A 15 46.11 5.38 15.13
N ARG A 16 46.78 6.52 14.98
CA ARG A 16 46.12 7.84 15.03
C ARG A 16 45.09 8.04 13.91
N ARG A 17 45.41 7.62 12.68
CA ARG A 17 44.50 7.74 11.53
C ARG A 17 43.30 6.82 11.65
N VAL A 18 43.51 5.57 12.03
CA VAL A 18 42.46 4.57 12.26
C VAL A 18 41.60 4.98 13.45
N GLY A 19 42.21 5.47 14.54
CA GLY A 19 41.48 5.97 15.71
C GLY A 19 40.59 7.18 15.38
N LEU A 20 41.07 8.12 14.56
CA LEU A 20 40.25 9.24 14.09
C LEU A 20 39.08 8.75 13.24
N LEU A 21 39.33 7.82 12.31
CA LEU A 21 38.28 7.25 11.46
C LEU A 21 37.24 6.49 12.29
N ALA A 22 37.68 5.71 13.28
CA ALA A 22 36.81 5.01 14.22
C ALA A 22 36.00 5.98 15.10
N ALA A 23 36.60 7.08 15.56
CA ALA A 23 35.90 8.10 16.34
C ALA A 23 34.82 8.82 15.52
N VAL A 24 35.13 9.19 14.27
CA VAL A 24 34.15 9.77 13.34
C VAL A 24 33.01 8.77 13.07
N PHE A 25 33.34 7.51 12.81
CA PHE A 25 32.33 6.46 12.60
C PHE A 25 31.44 6.27 13.83
N ALA A 26 32.03 6.25 15.03
CA ALA A 26 31.29 6.16 16.29
C ALA A 26 30.38 7.38 16.53
N LEU A 27 30.84 8.59 16.17
CA LEU A 27 30.02 9.80 16.24
C LEU A 27 28.81 9.72 15.29
N VAL A 28 29.02 9.24 14.06
CA VAL A 28 27.91 9.02 13.11
C VAL A 28 26.92 8.02 13.69
N LEU A 29 27.37 6.85 14.14
CA LEU A 29 26.50 5.83 14.73
C LEU A 29 25.73 6.34 15.95
N ALA A 30 26.38 7.10 16.83
CA ALA A 30 25.74 7.70 18.00
C ALA A 30 24.67 8.71 17.57
N SER A 31 24.98 9.57 16.60
CA SER A 31 24.02 10.56 16.10
C SER A 31 22.82 9.92 15.41
N THR A 32 23.03 8.89 14.58
CA THR A 32 21.93 8.15 13.94
C THR A 32 21.11 7.38 14.96
N GLY A 33 21.76 6.79 15.98
CA GLY A 33 21.06 6.11 17.08
C GLY A 33 20.18 7.06 17.88
N ILE A 34 20.64 8.28 18.16
CA ILE A 34 19.81 9.32 18.80
C ILE A 34 18.60 9.67 17.93
N VAL A 35 18.80 9.91 16.63
CA VAL A 35 17.71 10.25 15.70
C VAL A 35 16.68 9.11 15.62
N LEU A 36 17.12 7.86 15.55
CA LEU A 36 16.25 6.68 15.51
C LEU A 36 15.50 6.49 16.84
N ASN A 37 16.15 6.71 17.97
CA ASN A 37 15.52 6.58 19.29
C ASN A 37 14.47 7.68 19.56
N HIS A 38 14.65 8.85 18.94
CA HIS A 38 13.67 9.95 18.98
C HIS A 38 12.77 9.98 17.73
N SER A 39 12.62 8.86 17.02
CA SER A 39 11.76 8.78 15.83
C SER A 39 10.31 9.22 16.05
N PRO A 40 9.67 9.00 17.23
CA PRO A 40 8.29 9.42 17.45
C PRO A 40 8.13 10.94 17.60
N GLU A 41 9.03 11.57 18.34
CA GLU A 41 9.04 13.02 18.55
C GLU A 41 9.35 13.79 17.24
N LEU A 42 10.11 13.16 16.35
CA LEU A 42 10.48 13.70 15.04
C LEU A 42 9.47 13.35 13.93
N GLY A 43 8.45 12.53 14.22
CA GLY A 43 7.46 12.05 13.25
C GLY A 43 8.06 11.21 12.12
N LEU A 44 9.25 10.62 12.34
CA LEU A 44 9.94 9.79 11.36
C LEU A 44 9.22 8.45 11.14
N GLU A 45 8.54 7.95 12.16
CA GLU A 45 7.70 6.74 12.10
C GLU A 45 6.58 6.81 11.05
N ARG A 46 6.08 8.01 10.74
CA ARG A 46 5.00 8.26 9.76
C ARG A 46 5.53 8.51 8.35
N ARG A 47 6.85 8.66 8.20
CA ARG A 47 7.49 8.95 6.92
C ARG A 47 8.07 7.69 6.31
N PHE A 48 7.49 7.28 5.18
CA PHE A 48 7.95 6.12 4.43
C PHE A 48 9.31 6.34 3.76
N VAL A 49 10.07 5.26 3.64
CA VAL A 49 11.37 5.28 2.96
C VAL A 49 11.16 5.01 1.47
N ASP A 50 11.01 6.08 0.70
CA ASP A 50 10.67 6.02 -0.72
C ASP A 50 11.90 5.90 -1.65
N TRP A 51 12.86 5.03 -1.28
CA TRP A 51 14.07 4.79 -2.09
C TRP A 51 13.90 3.55 -2.96
N PRO A 52 13.81 3.66 -4.31
CA PRO A 52 13.43 2.55 -5.19
C PRO A 52 14.38 1.35 -5.16
N TRP A 53 15.65 1.54 -4.81
CA TRP A 53 16.60 0.44 -4.67
C TRP A 53 16.34 -0.35 -3.39
N LEU A 54 16.06 0.35 -2.29
CA LEU A 54 15.84 -0.22 -0.98
C LEU A 54 14.50 -0.97 -0.94
N SER A 55 13.44 -0.36 -1.49
CA SER A 55 12.14 -1.01 -1.59
C SER A 55 12.20 -2.31 -2.40
N ARG A 56 12.94 -2.32 -3.52
CA ARG A 56 13.17 -3.55 -4.31
C ARG A 56 13.99 -4.61 -3.57
N THR A 57 15.02 -4.21 -2.81
CA THR A 57 15.85 -5.15 -2.05
C THR A 57 15.10 -5.79 -0.88
N TYR A 58 14.22 -5.04 -0.23
CA TYR A 58 13.47 -5.50 0.94
C TYR A 58 12.04 -5.96 0.62
N GLY A 59 11.63 -5.92 -0.66
CA GLY A 59 10.29 -6.35 -1.10
C GLY A 59 9.15 -5.42 -0.67
N ASP A 60 9.45 -4.13 -0.47
CA ASP A 60 8.48 -3.13 -0.02
C ASP A 60 7.74 -2.47 -1.19
N SER A 61 6.42 -2.37 -1.07
CA SER A 61 5.52 -1.70 -2.01
C SER A 61 4.89 -0.41 -1.45
N SER A 62 5.36 0.09 -0.31
CA SER A 62 4.85 1.29 0.37
C SER A 62 4.89 2.57 -0.48
N GLY A 63 5.84 2.68 -1.41
CA GLY A 63 6.03 3.87 -2.26
C GLY A 63 4.90 4.09 -3.28
N GLU A 64 4.28 3.01 -3.78
CA GLU A 64 3.27 3.06 -4.84
C GLU A 64 2.04 2.25 -4.42
N LEU A 65 1.20 2.83 -3.56
CA LEU A 65 -0.12 2.28 -3.28
C LEU A 65 -1.07 2.66 -4.42
N PRO A 66 -1.55 1.69 -5.21
CA PRO A 66 -2.60 1.93 -6.18
C PRO A 66 -3.84 2.39 -5.43
N ALA A 67 -4.43 3.49 -5.90
CA ALA A 67 -5.63 4.05 -5.28
C ALA A 67 -6.61 4.53 -6.34
N VAL A 68 -7.89 4.37 -6.07
CA VAL A 68 -8.97 4.83 -6.91
C VAL A 68 -9.61 6.04 -6.24
N GLN A 69 -9.76 7.14 -6.98
CA GLN A 69 -10.46 8.32 -6.48
C GLN A 69 -11.97 8.14 -6.68
N LEU A 70 -12.70 8.11 -5.57
CA LEU A 70 -14.16 7.98 -5.50
C LEU A 70 -14.73 9.32 -5.04
N GLY A 71 -15.00 10.21 -6.00
CA GLY A 71 -15.39 11.60 -5.72
C GLY A 71 -14.27 12.36 -5.01
N THR A 72 -14.50 12.76 -3.76
CA THR A 72 -13.51 13.47 -2.93
C THR A 72 -12.67 12.54 -2.06
N ARG A 73 -12.99 11.25 -2.03
CA ARG A 73 -12.33 10.25 -1.17
C ARG A 73 -11.42 9.37 -2.00
N TRP A 74 -10.40 8.81 -1.36
CA TRP A 74 -9.47 7.88 -1.98
C TRP A 74 -9.64 6.51 -1.40
N LEU A 75 -9.75 5.51 -2.27
CA LEU A 75 -9.79 4.11 -1.85
C LEU A 75 -8.50 3.41 -2.25
N SER A 76 -7.82 2.80 -1.29
CA SER A 76 -6.55 2.12 -1.52
C SER A 76 -6.49 0.80 -0.77
N ARG A 77 -5.67 -0.13 -1.25
CA ARG A 77 -5.36 -1.36 -0.52
C ARG A 77 -3.92 -1.33 -0.06
N ALA A 78 -3.72 -1.41 1.25
CA ALA A 78 -2.38 -1.50 1.82
C ALA A 78 -1.81 -2.92 1.69
N ALA A 79 -0.50 -3.07 1.89
CA ALA A 79 0.18 -4.36 1.77
C ALA A 79 -0.36 -5.41 2.75
N ASN A 80 -0.89 -5.01 3.92
CA ASN A 80 -1.58 -5.90 4.87
C ASN A 80 -2.85 -6.55 4.32
N GLY A 81 -3.22 -6.25 3.07
CA GLY A 81 -4.36 -6.82 2.39
C GLY A 81 -5.67 -6.14 2.74
N ARG A 82 -5.64 -5.05 3.51
CA ARG A 82 -6.84 -4.30 3.93
C ARG A 82 -7.07 -3.09 3.04
N VAL A 83 -8.35 -2.79 2.84
CA VAL A 83 -8.82 -1.61 2.11
C VAL A 83 -9.02 -0.46 3.09
N TYR A 84 -8.52 0.71 2.68
CA TYR A 84 -8.63 1.96 3.39
C TYR A 84 -9.42 2.96 2.54
N LEU A 85 -10.37 3.64 3.18
CA LEU A 85 -11.02 4.84 2.65
C LEU A 85 -10.37 6.05 3.30
N ASP A 86 -9.59 6.79 2.52
CA ASP A 86 -8.56 7.71 2.98
C ASP A 86 -7.61 7.02 3.98
N THR A 87 -7.77 7.30 5.27
CA THR A 87 -6.99 6.71 6.36
C THR A 87 -7.79 5.73 7.21
N LEU A 88 -9.10 5.61 6.96
CA LEU A 88 -9.99 4.74 7.72
C LEU A 88 -9.88 3.31 7.18
N GLU A 89 -9.48 2.37 8.03
CA GLU A 89 -9.53 0.95 7.71
C GLU A 89 -10.99 0.50 7.60
N VAL A 90 -11.36 -0.11 6.47
CA VAL A 90 -12.72 -0.56 6.22
C VAL A 90 -12.85 -2.06 6.43
N ALA A 91 -12.10 -2.84 5.66
CA ALA A 91 -12.22 -4.30 5.62
C ALA A 91 -10.97 -4.96 5.02
N PRO A 92 -10.72 -6.26 5.29
CA PRO A 92 -9.82 -7.07 4.46
C PRO A 92 -10.34 -7.13 3.01
N CYS A 93 -9.41 -7.33 2.07
CA CYS A 93 -9.69 -7.53 0.65
C CYS A 93 -8.94 -8.78 0.18
N ASN A 94 -9.68 -9.88 0.11
CA ASN A 94 -9.22 -11.22 -0.20
C ASN A 94 -8.81 -11.34 -1.67
N GLY A 95 -7.65 -11.97 -1.90
CA GLY A 95 -6.97 -11.91 -3.18
C GLY A 95 -6.25 -10.58 -3.40
N GLY A 96 -6.44 -9.93 -4.55
CA GLY A 96 -5.90 -8.59 -4.86
C GLY A 96 -7.02 -7.59 -5.14
N GLN A 97 -6.81 -6.30 -4.85
CA GLN A 97 -7.76 -5.26 -5.28
C GLN A 97 -7.69 -5.14 -6.80
N VAL A 98 -8.84 -5.31 -7.43
CA VAL A 98 -9.02 -5.28 -8.88
C VAL A 98 -9.46 -3.90 -9.35
N GLY A 99 -10.36 -3.28 -8.59
CA GLY A 99 -10.86 -1.95 -8.87
C GLY A 99 -11.91 -1.51 -7.85
N ALA A 100 -12.37 -0.28 -8.00
CA ALA A 100 -13.46 0.26 -7.19
C ALA A 100 -14.29 1.24 -8.00
N ILE A 101 -15.54 1.40 -7.63
CA ILE A 101 -16.47 2.39 -8.21
C ILE A 101 -17.35 2.97 -7.11
N GLN A 102 -18.03 4.07 -7.46
CA GLN A 102 -19.14 4.60 -6.70
C GLN A 102 -20.40 4.48 -7.55
N ALA A 103 -21.47 3.91 -6.99
CA ALA A 103 -22.79 3.88 -7.61
C ALA A 103 -23.82 4.35 -6.58
N GLY A 104 -24.44 5.51 -6.85
CA GLY A 104 -25.26 6.20 -5.85
C GLY A 104 -24.45 6.58 -4.61
N ASP A 105 -24.98 6.27 -3.43
CA ASP A 105 -24.37 6.58 -2.12
C ASP A 105 -23.46 5.45 -1.59
N LEU A 106 -23.26 4.39 -2.37
CA LEU A 106 -22.46 3.23 -2.01
C LEU A 106 -21.17 3.18 -2.83
N LEU A 107 -20.12 2.69 -2.16
CA LEU A 107 -18.82 2.39 -2.73
C LEU A 107 -18.70 0.88 -2.87
N TYR A 108 -18.22 0.45 -4.03
CA TYR A 108 -18.00 -0.97 -4.32
C TYR A 108 -16.52 -1.19 -4.58
N VAL A 109 -15.94 -2.19 -3.90
CA VAL A 109 -14.55 -2.57 -4.09
C VAL A 109 -14.51 -4.02 -4.54
N ALA A 110 -14.07 -4.22 -5.79
CA ALA A 110 -13.82 -5.54 -6.32
C ALA A 110 -12.43 -6.00 -5.89
N CYS A 111 -12.42 -7.05 -5.07
CA CYS A 111 -11.26 -7.88 -4.78
C CYS A 111 -11.36 -9.14 -5.64
N ALA A 112 -10.24 -9.82 -5.92
CA ALA A 112 -10.26 -10.99 -6.79
C ALA A 112 -11.21 -12.11 -6.30
N GLU A 113 -11.43 -12.20 -4.99
CA GLU A 113 -12.25 -13.24 -4.35
C GLU A 113 -13.47 -12.72 -3.59
N GLU A 114 -13.71 -11.40 -3.60
CA GLU A 114 -14.88 -10.83 -2.95
C GLU A 114 -15.28 -9.47 -3.53
N LEU A 115 -16.54 -9.10 -3.36
CA LEU A 115 -17.04 -7.75 -3.59
C LEU A 115 -17.43 -7.14 -2.24
N LEU A 116 -16.78 -6.03 -1.89
CA LEU A 116 -17.10 -5.27 -0.69
C LEU A 116 -18.10 -4.16 -1.04
N VAL A 117 -19.16 -4.05 -0.26
CA VAL A 117 -20.16 -2.98 -0.31
C VAL A 117 -19.99 -2.10 0.90
N ILE A 118 -19.70 -0.83 0.67
CA ILE A 118 -19.23 0.11 1.69
C ILE A 118 -20.07 1.40 1.60
N THR A 119 -20.43 1.99 2.74
CA THR A 119 -21.06 3.32 2.75
C THR A 119 -20.09 4.42 2.34
N ALA A 120 -20.59 5.59 1.96
CA ALA A 120 -19.75 6.78 1.74
C ALA A 120 -18.87 7.16 2.97
N ASP A 121 -19.31 6.80 4.18
CA ASP A 121 -18.59 7.03 5.43
C ASP A 121 -17.54 5.94 5.76
N GLY A 122 -17.40 4.92 4.90
CA GLY A 122 -16.42 3.86 5.07
C GLY A 122 -16.87 2.73 6.00
N GLN A 123 -18.19 2.51 6.16
CA GLN A 123 -18.71 1.37 6.92
C GLN A 123 -18.91 0.13 6.04
N LEU A 124 -18.39 -0.99 6.54
CA LEU A 124 -18.73 -2.37 6.18
C LEU A 124 -20.23 -2.65 6.09
N LEU A 125 -20.89 -2.59 4.92
CA LEU A 125 -22.27 -3.10 4.81
C LEU A 125 -22.27 -4.61 4.55
N GLU A 126 -21.64 -5.03 3.46
CA GLU A 126 -21.63 -6.43 3.04
C GLU A 126 -20.29 -6.82 2.40
N SER A 127 -19.96 -8.11 2.53
CA SER A 127 -18.91 -8.79 1.76
C SER A 127 -19.53 -9.99 1.06
N LEU A 128 -19.33 -10.06 -0.25
CA LEU A 128 -19.92 -11.07 -1.12
C LEU A 128 -18.80 -11.92 -1.70
N SER A 129 -19.00 -13.23 -1.69
CA SER A 129 -18.03 -14.21 -2.19
C SER A 129 -18.74 -15.22 -3.10
N ALA A 130 -18.02 -16.25 -3.55
CA ALA A 130 -18.62 -17.39 -4.27
C ALA A 130 -19.89 -17.93 -3.60
N GLY A 131 -19.91 -17.96 -2.26
CA GLY A 131 -21.06 -18.49 -1.51
C GLY A 131 -22.35 -17.70 -1.73
N SER A 132 -22.24 -16.43 -2.14
CA SER A 132 -23.36 -15.55 -2.48
C SER A 132 -23.73 -15.60 -3.97
N GLY A 133 -23.09 -16.46 -4.76
CA GLY A 133 -23.27 -16.51 -6.21
C GLY A 133 -22.43 -15.50 -7.00
N LEU A 134 -21.45 -14.85 -6.36
CA LEU A 134 -20.54 -13.93 -7.02
C LEU A 134 -19.65 -14.68 -8.04
N PRO A 135 -19.56 -14.23 -9.30
CA PRO A 135 -18.65 -14.83 -10.27
C PRO A 135 -17.20 -14.47 -9.91
N MET A 136 -16.31 -15.45 -9.93
CA MET A 136 -14.91 -15.29 -9.49
C MET A 136 -13.96 -16.11 -10.39
N PRO A 137 -12.68 -15.72 -10.51
CA PRO A 137 -12.07 -14.54 -9.89
C PRO A 137 -12.54 -13.24 -10.56
N LEU A 138 -12.73 -12.20 -9.75
CA LEU A 138 -12.99 -10.87 -10.29
C LEU A 138 -11.71 -10.34 -10.95
N THR A 139 -11.88 -9.72 -12.11
CA THR A 139 -10.83 -9.17 -12.97
C THR A 139 -11.14 -7.74 -13.41
N GLY A 140 -12.35 -7.26 -13.15
CA GLY A 140 -12.75 -5.89 -13.40
C GLY A 140 -14.04 -5.54 -12.65
N ILE A 141 -14.24 -4.24 -12.45
CA ILE A 141 -15.50 -3.64 -12.00
C ILE A 141 -15.71 -2.36 -12.80
N GLY A 142 -16.96 -2.03 -13.09
CA GLY A 142 -17.30 -0.81 -13.79
C GLY A 142 -18.76 -0.43 -13.63
N LEU A 143 -19.12 0.64 -14.33
CA LEU A 143 -20.48 1.14 -14.42
C LEU A 143 -21.02 0.96 -15.83
N LEU A 144 -22.27 0.52 -15.92
CA LEU A 144 -23.07 0.48 -17.14
C LEU A 144 -24.44 1.11 -16.84
N ASP A 145 -24.73 2.25 -17.47
CA ASP A 145 -25.98 3.00 -17.28
C ASP A 145 -26.31 3.29 -15.79
N GLY A 146 -25.27 3.49 -14.98
CA GLY A 146 -25.37 3.71 -13.52
C GLY A 146 -25.48 2.43 -12.68
N GLY A 147 -25.66 1.27 -13.30
CA GLY A 147 -25.61 -0.03 -12.65
C GLY A 147 -24.20 -0.58 -12.50
N VAL A 148 -23.98 -1.42 -11.50
CA VAL A 148 -22.70 -2.09 -11.26
C VAL A 148 -22.53 -3.26 -12.21
N VAL A 149 -21.36 -3.37 -12.82
CA VAL A 149 -20.96 -4.54 -13.63
C VAL A 149 -19.62 -5.08 -13.17
N LEU A 150 -19.47 -6.39 -13.24
CA LEU A 150 -18.31 -7.14 -12.76
C LEU A 150 -17.73 -7.99 -13.87
N GLN A 151 -16.42 -8.07 -13.96
CA GLN A 151 -15.75 -8.95 -14.92
C GLN A 151 -15.18 -10.17 -14.22
N ALA A 152 -15.54 -11.35 -14.71
CA ALA A 152 -14.98 -12.63 -14.31
C ALA A 152 -14.85 -13.52 -15.54
N ASP A 153 -13.75 -14.26 -15.63
CA ASP A 153 -13.43 -15.13 -16.77
C ASP A 153 -13.56 -14.41 -18.14
N GLY A 154 -13.10 -13.15 -18.19
CA GLY A 154 -13.16 -12.31 -19.38
C GLY A 154 -14.56 -11.82 -19.78
N THR A 155 -15.61 -12.22 -19.05
CA THR A 155 -17.00 -11.87 -19.32
C THR A 155 -17.50 -10.83 -18.33
N TRP A 156 -18.26 -9.86 -18.82
CA TRP A 156 -18.93 -8.86 -17.99
C TRP A 156 -20.33 -9.35 -17.57
N TRP A 157 -20.60 -9.27 -16.28
CA TRP A 157 -21.84 -9.64 -15.62
C TRP A 157 -22.51 -8.39 -15.07
N LEU A 158 -23.82 -8.30 -15.25
CA LEU A 158 -24.68 -7.34 -14.57
C LEU A 158 -24.78 -7.77 -13.10
N ALA A 159 -24.63 -6.81 -12.20
CA ALA A 159 -24.74 -7.05 -10.78
C ALA A 159 -26.02 -6.35 -10.27
N ASP A 160 -27.07 -7.12 -10.04
CA ASP A 160 -28.28 -6.62 -9.37
C ASP A 160 -28.00 -6.56 -7.86
N MET A 161 -27.65 -5.36 -7.38
CA MET A 161 -27.29 -5.11 -5.98
C MET A 161 -28.50 -5.03 -5.05
N GLU A 162 -29.73 -5.01 -5.58
CA GLU A 162 -30.94 -5.06 -4.76
C GLU A 162 -31.31 -6.51 -4.45
N ARG A 163 -31.11 -7.41 -5.41
CA ARG A 163 -31.39 -8.85 -5.28
C ARG A 163 -30.17 -9.71 -4.97
N MET A 164 -28.98 -9.13 -5.03
CA MET A 164 -27.70 -9.83 -4.88
C MET A 164 -27.51 -10.93 -5.94
N GLU A 165 -27.88 -10.62 -7.17
CA GLU A 165 -27.87 -11.56 -8.30
C GLU A 165 -26.85 -11.13 -9.37
N PHE A 166 -26.07 -12.10 -9.87
CA PHE A 166 -24.95 -11.87 -10.79
C PHE A 166 -25.05 -12.70 -12.08
N SER A 167 -26.24 -13.19 -12.41
CA SER A 167 -26.47 -14.18 -13.47
C SER A 167 -26.56 -13.55 -14.87
N GLY A 168 -26.94 -12.27 -14.97
CA GLY A 168 -27.12 -11.56 -16.22
C GLY A 168 -25.79 -11.18 -16.87
N ARG A 169 -25.61 -11.41 -18.17
CA ARG A 169 -24.45 -10.89 -18.90
C ARG A 169 -24.69 -9.46 -19.35
N ALA A 170 -23.65 -8.63 -19.29
CA ALA A 170 -23.70 -7.30 -19.88
C ALA A 170 -23.89 -7.40 -21.40
N PRO A 171 -24.69 -6.50 -22.02
CA PRO A 171 -24.90 -6.50 -23.46
C PRO A 171 -23.59 -6.37 -24.26
N GLY A 172 -23.49 -7.08 -25.38
CA GLY A 172 -22.36 -6.93 -26.29
C GLY A 172 -22.27 -5.51 -26.85
N GLY A 173 -21.08 -4.90 -26.81
CA GLY A 173 -20.86 -3.52 -27.26
C GLY A 173 -21.22 -2.44 -26.21
N ALA A 174 -21.60 -2.84 -25.00
CA ALA A 174 -21.78 -1.91 -23.88
C ALA A 174 -20.49 -1.13 -23.58
N VAL A 175 -20.63 0.17 -23.33
CA VAL A 175 -19.52 1.02 -22.88
C VAL A 175 -19.48 0.96 -21.36
N ILE A 176 -18.43 0.32 -20.83
CA ILE A 176 -18.25 0.15 -19.39
C ILE A 176 -17.28 1.21 -18.90
N SER A 177 -17.75 2.05 -17.98
CA SER A 177 -16.89 3.05 -17.33
C SER A 177 -16.15 2.41 -16.17
N GLN A 178 -14.81 2.47 -16.22
CA GLN A 178 -13.95 2.02 -15.13
C GLN A 178 -13.17 3.20 -14.58
N LEU A 179 -12.88 3.17 -13.29
CA LEU A 179 -11.96 4.12 -12.69
C LEU A 179 -10.54 3.57 -12.78
N ALA A 180 -9.63 4.38 -13.30
CA ALA A 180 -8.22 4.03 -13.36
C ALA A 180 -7.60 4.14 -11.97
N ALA A 181 -6.78 3.15 -11.61
CA ALA A 181 -5.92 3.25 -10.43
C ALA A 181 -4.86 4.34 -10.66
N GLY A 182 -4.81 5.31 -9.75
CA GLY A 182 -3.78 6.33 -9.64
C GLY A 182 -2.85 6.08 -8.45
N ARG A 183 -1.97 7.05 -8.18
CA ARG A 183 -1.11 7.04 -6.99
C ARG A 183 -1.82 7.73 -5.83
N LEU A 184 -1.87 7.08 -4.67
CA LEU A 184 -2.44 7.68 -3.46
C LEU A 184 -1.68 8.96 -3.06
N PRO A 185 -2.35 10.08 -2.77
CA PRO A 185 -1.69 11.29 -2.26
C PRO A 185 -0.90 11.02 -0.98
N ALA A 186 0.33 11.56 -0.89
CA ALA A 186 1.22 11.35 0.26
C ALA A 186 0.58 11.75 1.59
N ALA A 187 -0.17 12.85 1.63
CA ALA A 187 -0.84 13.32 2.83
C ALA A 187 -1.85 12.31 3.42
N ILE A 188 -2.50 11.52 2.56
CA ILE A 188 -3.43 10.46 2.98
C ILE A 188 -2.63 9.20 3.34
N ARG A 189 -1.66 8.84 2.48
CA ARG A 189 -0.78 7.68 2.70
C ARG A 189 -0.10 7.70 4.07
N ASP A 190 0.43 8.86 4.48
CA ASP A 190 1.15 9.06 5.75
C ASP A 190 0.23 8.91 6.99
N GLY A 191 -1.09 8.90 6.79
CA GLY A 191 -2.07 8.60 7.84
C GLY A 191 -2.52 7.14 7.91
N ILE A 192 -2.14 6.29 6.94
CA ILE A 192 -2.44 4.86 6.98
C ILE A 192 -1.41 4.17 7.88
N PRO A 193 -1.84 3.35 8.86
CA PRO A 193 -0.92 2.60 9.72
C PRO A 193 0.02 1.73 8.89
N ALA A 194 1.33 1.84 9.13
CA ALA A 194 2.32 1.07 8.40
C ALA A 194 2.18 -0.45 8.73
N PRO A 195 1.81 -1.31 7.77
CA PRO A 195 1.93 -2.75 7.89
C PRO A 195 3.35 -3.17 8.23
N ALA A 196 3.48 -4.31 8.92
CA ALA A 196 4.75 -4.94 9.27
C ALA A 196 5.66 -5.31 8.07
N GLN A 197 5.18 -5.16 6.85
CA GLN A 197 5.89 -5.44 5.60
C GLN A 197 6.41 -4.18 4.92
N TRP A 198 5.96 -2.98 5.32
CA TRP A 198 6.51 -1.72 4.82
C TRP A 198 7.86 -1.39 5.47
N LEU A 199 8.74 -0.72 4.73
CA LEU A 199 9.97 -0.17 5.28
C LEU A 199 9.65 1.10 6.05
N SER A 200 9.93 1.06 7.35
CA SER A 200 9.99 2.22 8.23
C SER A 200 11.42 2.45 8.69
N TRP A 201 11.70 3.66 9.18
CA TRP A 201 13.01 3.99 9.74
C TRP A 201 13.42 3.11 10.93
N GLU A 202 12.47 2.48 11.62
CA GLU A 202 12.77 1.52 12.71
C GLU A 202 13.29 0.17 12.21
N ARG A 203 13.04 -0.18 10.94
CA ARG A 203 13.37 -1.50 10.38
C ARG A 203 14.66 -1.52 9.55
N LEU A 204 15.30 -0.37 9.38
CA LEU A 204 16.56 -0.18 8.65
C LEU A 204 17.73 -0.02 9.62
#